data_AF-A0A1H5VWN8-F1
#
_entry.id   AF-A0A1H5VWN8-F1
#
_cell.length_a   1.000
_cell.length_b   1.000
_cell.length_c   1.000
_cell.angle_alpha   90.00
_cell.angle_beta   90.00
_cell.angle_gamma   90.00
#
_symmetry.space_group_name_H-M   'P 1'
#
loop_
_entity.id
_entity.type
_entity.pdbx_description
1 polymer ?
#
loop_
_entity_poly.entity_id
_entity_poly.type
_entity_poly.pdbx_seq_one_letter_code
_entity_poly.pdbx_strand_id
1 'polypeptide(L)'
;MRLEATSKPDQYHVWMTDDELEDLRRAAATHRDDLVIQLGGYVGLRAFEIPQICPKHVKRTDDGEHYRLRVPEGKDTTGSGGKPRDAYLPKDVEGDVHRYQTAEDIGREEPLVPLSERGIRNVVKRTAERAAEQTVDEDFQYVSSHDLRRRFAQRLLVDEQVNPRVVMQVGGWDSFQAIEPYLNAPTPDVVNDAFEEAGLV
;
A
#
# COMPACT_ATOMS: atom_id res chain seq x y z
N MET A 1 -5.73 -12.33 -10.41
CA MET A 1 -6.03 -11.82 -9.05
C MET A 1 -7.31 -12.47 -8.54
N ARG A 2 -7.74 -12.23 -7.29
CA ARG A 2 -9.06 -12.69 -6.82
C ARG A 2 -10.00 -11.51 -6.62
N LEU A 3 -11.16 -11.55 -7.29
CA LEU A 3 -12.24 -10.59 -7.10
C LEU A 3 -13.26 -11.09 -6.07
N GLU A 4 -13.65 -10.22 -5.15
CA GLU A 4 -14.73 -10.47 -4.20
C GLU A 4 -15.81 -9.41 -4.40
N ALA A 5 -17.03 -9.83 -4.73
CA ALA A 5 -18.14 -8.93 -5.00
C ALA A 5 -18.51 -8.11 -3.74
N THR A 6 -18.79 -6.83 -3.93
CA THR A 6 -19.34 -5.98 -2.87
C THR A 6 -20.87 -5.97 -2.91
N SER A 7 -21.50 -5.24 -1.99
CA SER A 7 -22.96 -5.01 -2.02
C SER A 7 -23.43 -4.17 -3.21
N LYS A 8 -22.51 -3.57 -3.97
CA LYS A 8 -22.82 -2.76 -5.15
C LYS A 8 -22.49 -3.55 -6.42
N PRO A 9 -23.35 -3.48 -7.45
CA PRO A 9 -23.05 -4.10 -8.74
C PRO A 9 -21.78 -3.49 -9.34
N ASP A 10 -21.00 -4.33 -10.02
CA ASP A 10 -19.76 -3.99 -10.71
C ASP A 10 -18.70 -3.30 -9.83
N GLN A 11 -18.74 -3.55 -8.51
CA GLN A 11 -17.72 -3.15 -7.56
C GLN A 11 -17.19 -4.37 -6.83
N TYR A 12 -15.86 -4.51 -6.86
CA TYR A 12 -15.15 -5.65 -6.29
C TYR A 12 -14.11 -5.17 -5.28
N HIS A 13 -13.83 -6.03 -4.32
CA HIS A 13 -12.60 -6.03 -3.56
C HIS A 13 -11.57 -6.83 -4.35
N VAL A 14 -10.48 -6.19 -4.74
CA VAL A 14 -9.45 -6.82 -5.55
C VAL A 14 -8.31 -7.28 -4.66
N TRP A 15 -8.11 -8.58 -4.61
CA TRP A 15 -7.03 -9.22 -3.85
C TRP A 15 -5.91 -9.60 -4.80
N MET A 16 -4.91 -8.72 -4.89
CA MET A 16 -3.74 -8.91 -5.75
C MET A 16 -2.68 -9.80 -5.08
N THR A 17 -1.82 -10.43 -5.88
CA THR A 17 -0.53 -11.01 -5.49
C THR A 17 0.60 -9.96 -5.64
N ASP A 18 1.83 -10.33 -5.29
CA ASP A 18 2.99 -9.45 -5.55
C ASP A 18 3.34 -9.35 -7.03
N ASP A 19 3.20 -10.44 -7.79
CA ASP A 19 3.40 -10.43 -9.25
C ASP A 19 2.42 -9.47 -9.94
N GLU A 20 1.15 -9.47 -9.51
CA GLU A 20 0.12 -8.59 -10.06
C GLU A 20 0.34 -7.12 -9.67
N LEU A 21 0.85 -6.86 -8.46
CA LEU A 21 1.26 -5.51 -8.08
C LEU A 21 2.47 -5.06 -8.91
N GLU A 22 3.43 -5.93 -9.19
CA GLU A 22 4.56 -5.64 -10.07
C GLU A 22 4.13 -5.40 -11.52
N ASP A 23 3.15 -6.14 -12.04
CA ASP A 23 2.57 -5.85 -13.35
C ASP A 23 1.87 -4.49 -13.38
N LEU A 24 1.16 -4.11 -12.30
CA LEU A 24 0.60 -2.77 -12.16
C LEU A 24 1.69 -1.69 -12.16
N ARG A 25 2.83 -1.92 -11.50
CA ARG A 25 3.98 -1.01 -11.53
C ARG A 25 4.57 -0.87 -12.92
N ARG A 26 4.76 -1.98 -13.64
CA ARG A 26 5.28 -1.99 -15.02
C ARG A 26 4.37 -1.22 -15.99
N ALA A 27 3.06 -1.23 -15.73
CA ALA A 27 2.08 -0.49 -16.51
C ALA A 27 2.01 1.03 -16.19
N ALA A 28 2.76 1.51 -15.19
CA ALA A 28 2.79 2.92 -14.86
C ALA A 28 3.44 3.75 -15.98
N ALA A 29 2.77 4.82 -16.41
CA ALA A 29 3.24 5.62 -17.54
C ALA A 29 4.44 6.53 -17.22
N THR A 30 4.68 6.81 -15.93
CA THR A 30 5.74 7.71 -15.47
C THR A 30 6.30 7.23 -14.15
N HIS A 31 7.51 7.66 -13.79
CA HIS A 31 8.09 7.38 -12.47
C HIS A 31 7.20 7.88 -11.32
N ARG A 32 6.54 9.03 -11.49
CA ARG A 32 5.58 9.54 -10.49
C ARG A 32 4.39 8.60 -10.33
N ASP A 33 3.86 8.09 -11.44
CA ASP A 33 2.71 7.17 -11.41
C ASP A 33 3.13 5.83 -10.78
N ASP A 34 4.33 5.30 -11.04
CA ASP A 34 4.88 4.11 -10.36
C ASP A 34 5.05 4.38 -8.85
N LEU A 35 5.60 5.54 -8.48
CA LEU A 35 5.77 5.92 -7.08
C LEU A 35 4.43 5.95 -6.32
N VAL A 36 3.33 6.35 -6.97
CA VAL A 36 1.98 6.26 -6.38
C VAL A 36 1.59 4.80 -6.08
N ILE A 37 1.85 3.88 -7.01
CA ILE A 37 1.61 2.44 -6.81
C ILE A 37 2.46 1.92 -5.66
N GLN A 38 3.74 2.29 -5.62
CA GLN A 38 4.66 1.86 -4.57
C GLN A 38 4.24 2.31 -3.17
N LEU A 39 3.92 3.61 -3.03
CA LEU A 39 3.47 4.19 -1.76
C LEU A 39 2.14 3.58 -1.29
N GLY A 40 1.24 3.23 -2.19
CA GLY A 40 0.00 2.54 -1.85
C GLY A 40 0.23 1.07 -1.47
N GLY A 41 0.98 0.33 -2.29
CA GLY A 41 1.07 -1.13 -2.26
C GLY A 41 2.14 -1.70 -1.31
N TYR A 42 3.27 -1.00 -1.13
CA TYR A 42 4.38 -1.45 -0.27
C TYR A 42 4.46 -0.70 1.06
N VAL A 43 3.97 0.55 1.10
CA VAL A 43 3.99 1.39 2.31
C VAL A 43 2.59 1.49 2.96
N GLY A 44 1.55 1.11 2.22
CA GLY A 44 0.18 1.11 2.72
C GLY A 44 -0.42 2.50 2.89
N LEU A 45 0.04 3.50 2.13
CA LEU A 45 -0.53 4.85 2.19
C LEU A 45 -1.95 4.88 1.59
N ARG A 46 -2.82 5.68 2.19
CA ARG A 46 -4.14 6.00 1.62
C ARG A 46 -3.98 7.07 0.53
N ALA A 47 -4.92 7.13 -0.40
CA ALA A 47 -4.87 8.07 -1.52
C ALA A 47 -4.75 9.55 -1.09
N PHE A 48 -5.33 9.95 0.06
CA PHE A 48 -5.20 11.31 0.59
C PHE A 48 -3.92 11.54 1.41
N GLU A 49 -3.21 10.48 1.82
CA GLU A 49 -1.94 10.57 2.55
C GLU A 49 -0.78 10.83 1.57
N ILE A 50 -0.83 10.25 0.37
CA ILE A 50 0.23 10.35 -0.65
C ILE A 50 0.59 11.81 -1.01
N PRO A 51 -0.36 12.74 -1.25
CA PRO A 51 -0.06 14.14 -1.56
C PRO A 51 0.69 14.90 -0.47
N GLN A 52 0.66 14.42 0.77
CA GLN A 52 1.29 15.09 1.91
C GLN A 52 2.78 14.74 2.05
N ILE A 53 3.27 13.76 1.29
CA ILE A 53 4.61 13.23 1.47
C ILE A 53 5.64 14.10 0.75
N CYS A 54 6.64 14.54 1.51
CA CYS A 54 7.80 15.29 1.05
C CYS A 54 9.08 14.50 1.36
N PRO A 55 10.21 14.78 0.68
CA PRO A 55 11.49 14.14 1.02
C PRO A 55 11.86 14.25 2.51
N LYS A 56 11.56 15.37 3.17
CA LYS A 56 11.80 15.55 4.62
C LYS A 56 11.08 14.55 5.53
N HIS A 57 10.09 13.82 5.02
CA HIS A 57 9.34 12.83 5.79
C HIS A 57 10.01 11.45 5.83
N VAL A 58 10.99 11.20 4.96
CA VAL A 58 11.82 9.99 5.02
C VAL A 58 12.78 10.10 6.20
N LYS A 59 12.80 9.08 7.05
CA LYS A 59 13.68 8.99 8.22
C LYS A 59 14.41 7.66 8.21
N ARG A 60 15.73 7.71 8.32
CA ARG A 60 16.55 6.54 8.65
C ARG A 60 16.49 6.32 10.17
N THR A 61 16.31 5.09 10.61
CA THR A 61 16.34 4.74 12.03
C THR A 61 17.76 4.71 12.57
N ASP A 62 17.91 4.76 13.90
CA ASP A 62 19.21 4.81 14.57
C ASP A 62 20.08 3.56 14.32
N ASP A 63 19.45 2.44 13.93
CA ASP A 63 20.16 1.21 13.54
C ASP A 63 20.86 1.32 12.17
N GLY A 64 20.59 2.37 11.40
CA GLY A 64 21.17 2.59 10.08
C GLY A 64 20.65 1.67 8.98
N GLU A 65 19.80 0.69 9.24
CA GLU A 65 19.38 -0.28 8.22
C GLU A 65 17.92 -0.12 7.80
N HIS A 66 17.09 0.51 8.65
CA HIS A 66 15.67 0.67 8.37
C HIS A 66 15.26 2.12 8.12
N TYR A 67 14.13 2.25 7.43
CA TYR A 67 13.54 3.53 7.10
C TYR A 67 12.09 3.60 7.59
N ARG A 68 11.67 4.81 7.91
CA ARG A 68 10.28 5.18 8.22
C ARG A 68 9.86 6.34 7.34
N LEU A 69 8.58 6.36 7.00
CA LEU A 69 7.96 7.47 6.30
C LEU A 69 6.94 8.13 7.23
N ARG A 70 7.21 9.38 7.62
CA ARG A 70 6.28 10.17 8.42
C ARG A 70 5.07 10.56 7.57
N VAL A 71 3.89 10.08 7.93
CA VAL A 71 2.62 10.56 7.40
C VAL A 71 2.14 11.71 8.30
N PRO A 72 2.05 12.95 7.79
CA PRO A 72 1.68 14.11 8.62
C PRO A 72 0.27 14.00 9.18
N GLU A 73 -0.73 13.74 8.34
CA GLU A 73 -2.13 13.64 8.73
C GLU A 73 -2.75 12.35 8.18
N GLY A 74 -3.03 11.41 9.08
CA GLY A 74 -3.72 10.16 8.76
C GLY A 74 -5.24 10.34 8.61
N LYS A 75 -6.01 9.25 8.74
CA LYS A 75 -7.47 9.35 8.72
C LYS A 75 -7.95 9.99 10.01
N ASP A 76 -8.71 11.08 9.89
CA ASP A 76 -9.37 11.70 11.04
C ASP A 76 -10.72 11.03 11.29
N THR A 77 -10.85 10.32 12.40
CA THR A 77 -12.12 9.76 12.89
C THR A 77 -12.70 10.57 14.04
N THR A 78 -12.01 11.64 14.46
CA THR A 78 -12.28 12.42 15.67
C THR A 78 -12.62 13.90 15.40
N GLY A 79 -12.40 14.40 14.17
CA GLY A 79 -12.64 15.79 13.78
C GLY A 79 -11.55 16.78 14.22
N SER A 80 -10.38 16.29 14.61
CA SER A 80 -9.27 17.08 15.18
C SER A 80 -8.03 17.13 14.28
N GLY A 81 -8.16 16.78 13.01
CA GLY A 81 -7.03 16.50 12.12
C GLY A 81 -6.57 15.05 12.28
N GLY A 82 -6.20 14.43 11.17
CA GLY A 82 -5.79 13.03 11.13
C GLY A 82 -4.62 12.73 12.06
N LYS A 83 -4.62 11.58 12.73
CA LYS A 83 -3.48 11.20 13.59
C LYS A 83 -2.23 10.94 12.74
N PRO A 84 -1.08 11.57 13.05
CA PRO A 84 0.16 11.24 12.37
C PRO A 84 0.58 9.80 12.65
N ARG A 85 1.27 9.18 11.70
CA ARG A 85 1.88 7.85 11.87
C ARG A 85 3.22 7.77 11.18
N ASP A 86 4.06 6.84 11.62
CA ASP A 86 5.30 6.49 10.95
C ASP A 86 5.11 5.14 10.25
N ALA A 87 4.94 5.18 8.93
CA ALA A 87 4.85 3.98 8.12
C ALA A 87 6.23 3.32 8.00
N TYR A 88 6.27 2.00 7.88
CA TYR A 88 7.49 1.31 7.50
C TYR A 88 7.80 1.62 6.03
N LEU A 89 9.02 2.08 5.73
CA LEU A 89 9.45 2.34 4.36
C LEU A 89 10.45 1.26 3.94
N PRO A 90 10.07 0.33 3.03
CA PRO A 90 10.99 -0.65 2.51
C PRO A 90 12.20 0.02 1.83
N LYS A 91 13.38 -0.59 1.96
CA LYS A 91 14.64 -0.05 1.44
C LYS A 91 14.60 0.21 -0.07
N ASP A 92 13.96 -0.69 -0.83
CA ASP A 92 13.84 -0.54 -2.28
C ASP A 92 12.96 0.66 -2.66
N VAL A 93 11.86 0.86 -1.92
CA VAL A 93 10.96 2.02 -2.11
C VAL A 93 11.66 3.32 -1.69
N GLU A 94 12.49 3.30 -0.64
CA GLU A 94 13.31 4.45 -0.28
C GLU A 94 14.30 4.82 -1.38
N GLY A 95 14.97 3.82 -1.96
CA GLY A 95 15.85 4.01 -3.10
C GLY A 95 15.13 4.61 -4.31
N ASP A 96 13.90 4.15 -4.59
CA ASP A 96 13.06 4.71 -5.66
C ASP A 96 12.62 6.15 -5.37
N VAL A 97 12.23 6.47 -4.14
CA VAL A 97 11.94 7.83 -3.71
C VAL A 97 13.15 8.74 -3.92
N HIS A 98 14.34 8.31 -3.50
CA HIS A 98 15.57 9.09 -3.65
C HIS A 98 15.94 9.31 -5.13
N ARG A 99 15.83 8.26 -5.96
CA ARG A 99 16.04 8.35 -7.41
C ARG A 99 15.09 9.35 -8.05
N TYR A 100 13.81 9.25 -7.75
CA TYR A 100 12.78 10.14 -8.29
C TYR A 100 12.98 11.59 -7.82
N GLN A 101 13.26 11.80 -6.53
CA GLN A 101 13.56 13.12 -5.98
C GLN A 101 14.73 13.79 -6.72
N THR A 102 15.81 13.03 -6.96
CA THR A 102 17.00 13.54 -7.67
C THR A 102 16.71 13.85 -9.13
N ALA A 103 15.95 12.97 -9.82
CA ALA A 103 15.65 13.14 -11.23
C ALA A 103 14.74 14.35 -11.51
N GLU A 104 13.81 14.64 -10.60
CA GLU A 104 12.84 15.72 -10.74
C GLU A 104 13.24 17.00 -9.96
N ASP A 105 14.44 17.03 -9.36
CA ASP A 105 14.96 18.15 -8.55
C ASP A 105 13.99 18.63 -7.45
N ILE A 106 13.41 17.67 -6.71
CA ILE A 106 12.36 17.96 -5.72
C ILE A 106 12.99 18.45 -4.41
N GLY A 107 12.62 19.67 -4.02
CA GLY A 107 13.04 20.28 -2.76
C GLY A 107 12.55 19.52 -1.52
N ARG A 108 13.27 19.68 -0.39
CA ARG A 108 13.01 18.90 0.84
C ARG A 108 11.59 19.07 1.39
N GLU A 109 10.97 20.21 1.16
CA GLU A 109 9.62 20.56 1.63
C GLU A 109 8.55 20.46 0.55
N GLU A 110 8.95 20.10 -0.67
CA GLU A 110 8.05 19.98 -1.81
C GLU A 110 7.39 18.59 -1.80
N PRO A 111 6.09 18.50 -2.11
CA PRO A 111 5.42 17.21 -2.23
C PRO A 111 6.05 16.35 -3.34
N LEU A 112 6.37 15.09 -3.04
CA LEU A 112 6.84 14.12 -4.04
C LEU A 112 5.80 13.92 -5.15
N VAL A 113 4.52 13.92 -4.79
CA VAL A 113 3.40 13.75 -5.71
C VAL A 113 2.43 14.92 -5.53
N PRO A 114 2.62 16.05 -6.24
CA PRO A 114 1.80 17.25 -6.09
C PRO A 114 0.44 17.10 -6.81
N LEU A 115 -0.36 16.12 -6.40
CA LEU A 115 -1.69 15.83 -6.92
C LEU A 115 -2.72 15.91 -5.78
N SER A 116 -3.99 16.16 -6.13
CA SER A 116 -5.08 15.98 -5.16
C SER A 116 -5.35 14.50 -4.91
N GLU A 117 -6.10 14.16 -3.86
CA GLU A 117 -6.56 12.78 -3.63
C GLU A 117 -7.28 12.20 -4.87
N ARG A 118 -8.12 13.00 -5.54
CA ARG A 118 -8.76 12.59 -6.79
C ARG A 118 -7.73 12.34 -7.89
N GLY A 119 -6.67 13.14 -7.96
CA GLY A 119 -5.54 12.94 -8.88
C GLY A 119 -4.85 11.60 -8.64
N ILE A 120 -4.59 11.25 -7.38
CA ILE A 120 -4.03 9.94 -7.00
C ILE A 120 -4.93 8.79 -7.45
N ARG A 121 -6.23 8.85 -7.13
CA ARG A 121 -7.21 7.83 -7.56
C ARG A 121 -7.23 7.66 -9.09
N ASN A 122 -7.15 8.77 -9.83
CA ASN A 122 -7.10 8.74 -11.29
C ASN A 122 -5.80 8.14 -11.83
N VAL A 123 -4.66 8.34 -11.15
CA VAL A 123 -3.37 7.70 -11.52
C VAL A 123 -3.49 6.19 -11.40
N VAL A 124 -4.02 5.69 -10.28
CA VAL A 124 -4.22 4.24 -10.08
C VAL A 124 -5.15 3.68 -11.15
N LYS A 125 -6.29 4.34 -11.40
CA LYS A 125 -7.25 3.90 -12.41
C LYS A 125 -6.62 3.78 -13.81
N ARG A 126 -5.93 4.82 -14.29
CA ARG A 126 -5.29 4.79 -15.62
C ARG A 126 -4.18 3.75 -15.71
N THR A 127 -3.48 3.49 -14.60
CA THR A 127 -2.43 2.49 -14.55
C THR A 127 -2.99 1.08 -14.58
N ALA A 128 -4.12 0.89 -13.91
CA ALA A 128 -4.88 -0.36 -13.97
C ALA A 128 -5.49 -0.64 -15.35
N GLU A 129 -6.06 0.39 -16.01
CA GLU A 129 -6.52 0.29 -17.41
C GLU A 129 -5.37 -0.15 -18.35
N ARG A 130 -4.17 0.44 -18.19
CA ARG A 130 -2.98 0.03 -18.96
C ARG A 130 -2.52 -1.38 -18.62
N ALA A 131 -2.56 -1.77 -17.35
CA ALA A 131 -2.19 -3.12 -16.93
C ALA A 131 -3.12 -4.15 -17.59
N ALA A 132 -4.43 -3.91 -17.59
CA ALA A 132 -5.41 -4.78 -18.25
C ALA A 132 -5.09 -5.00 -19.73
N GLU A 133 -4.71 -3.94 -20.45
CA GLU A 133 -4.31 -4.03 -21.86
C GLU A 133 -3.00 -4.80 -22.05
N GLN A 134 -2.00 -4.59 -21.18
CA GLN A 134 -0.67 -5.19 -21.30
C GLN A 134 -0.62 -6.67 -20.91
N THR A 135 -1.40 -7.07 -19.89
CA THR A 135 -1.45 -8.45 -19.40
C THR A 135 -2.57 -9.26 -20.05
N VAL A 136 -3.49 -8.60 -20.76
CA VAL A 136 -4.74 -9.20 -21.29
C VAL A 136 -5.59 -9.80 -20.15
N ASP A 137 -5.51 -9.19 -18.97
CA ASP A 137 -6.31 -9.55 -17.79
C ASP A 137 -7.26 -8.39 -17.44
N GLU A 138 -8.54 -8.56 -17.78
CA GLU A 138 -9.57 -7.55 -17.56
C GLU A 138 -9.82 -7.27 -16.07
N ASP A 139 -9.42 -8.16 -15.15
CA ASP A 139 -9.63 -7.97 -13.71
C ASP A 139 -8.90 -6.71 -13.19
N PHE A 140 -7.80 -6.32 -13.83
CA PHE A 140 -7.11 -5.07 -13.52
C PHE A 140 -8.03 -3.85 -13.61
N GLN A 141 -9.07 -3.85 -14.47
CA GLN A 141 -9.99 -2.73 -14.61
C GLN A 141 -10.74 -2.38 -13.31
N TYR A 142 -10.82 -3.33 -12.37
CA TYR A 142 -11.47 -3.14 -11.07
C TYR A 142 -10.52 -2.63 -9.98
N VAL A 143 -9.20 -2.59 -10.22
CA VAL A 143 -8.21 -2.16 -9.23
C VAL A 143 -8.41 -0.69 -8.86
N SER A 144 -8.49 -0.41 -7.56
CA SER A 144 -8.57 0.93 -7.01
C SER A 144 -7.40 1.24 -6.06
N SER A 145 -7.26 2.53 -5.68
CA SER A 145 -6.27 2.92 -4.67
C SER A 145 -6.46 2.24 -3.32
N HIS A 146 -7.68 1.79 -3.01
CA HIS A 146 -7.94 1.06 -1.76
C HIS A 146 -7.36 -0.36 -1.82
N ASP A 147 -7.29 -0.96 -3.01
CA ASP A 147 -6.79 -2.32 -3.19
C ASP A 147 -5.27 -2.39 -3.11
N LEU A 148 -4.56 -1.29 -3.42
CA LEU A 148 -3.14 -1.16 -3.09
C LEU A 148 -2.89 -1.36 -1.59
N ARG A 149 -3.67 -0.65 -0.76
CA ARG A 149 -3.60 -0.79 0.70
C ARG A 149 -4.08 -2.17 1.17
N ARG A 150 -5.00 -2.80 0.45
CA ARG A 150 -5.43 -4.18 0.70
C ARG A 150 -4.30 -5.17 0.48
N ARG A 151 -3.58 -5.04 -0.64
CA ARG A 151 -2.38 -5.86 -0.93
C ARG A 151 -1.31 -5.67 0.14
N PHE A 152 -1.03 -4.43 0.54
CA PHE A 152 -0.10 -4.13 1.64
C PHE A 152 -0.44 -4.91 2.91
N ALA A 153 -1.71 -4.84 3.34
CA ALA A 153 -2.16 -5.51 4.56
C ALA A 153 -2.12 -7.04 4.42
N GLN A 154 -2.59 -7.56 3.28
CA GLN A 154 -2.60 -9.00 3.01
C GLN A 154 -1.18 -9.57 3.00
N ARG A 155 -0.24 -8.93 2.29
CA ARG A 155 1.16 -9.35 2.25
C ARG A 155 1.71 -9.50 3.66
N LEU A 156 1.56 -8.47 4.49
CA LEU A 156 2.13 -8.50 5.84
C LEU A 156 1.42 -9.47 6.77
N LEU A 157 0.09 -9.55 6.73
CA LEU A 157 -0.68 -10.34 7.70
C LEU A 157 -0.82 -11.81 7.34
N VAL A 158 -0.95 -12.11 6.04
CA VAL A 158 -1.28 -13.44 5.53
C VAL A 158 -0.03 -14.10 4.97
N ASP A 159 0.68 -13.41 4.06
CA ASP A 159 1.79 -14.02 3.33
C ASP A 159 3.06 -14.07 4.19
N GLU A 160 3.36 -12.99 4.91
CA GLU A 160 4.55 -12.84 5.78
C GLU A 160 4.27 -13.09 7.27
N GLN A 161 3.00 -13.33 7.63
CA GLN A 161 2.54 -13.62 9.00
C GLN A 161 3.05 -12.64 10.08
N VAL A 162 3.27 -11.38 9.72
CA VAL A 162 3.73 -10.34 10.64
C VAL A 162 2.69 -10.12 11.72
N ASN A 163 3.16 -9.99 12.97
CA ASN A 163 2.29 -9.76 14.12
C ASN A 163 1.28 -8.60 13.83
N PRO A 164 -0.04 -8.84 13.95
CA PRO A 164 -1.04 -7.84 13.61
C PRO A 164 -0.88 -6.51 14.34
N ARG A 165 -0.37 -6.50 15.59
CA ARG A 165 -0.10 -5.26 16.33
C ARG A 165 0.98 -4.40 15.67
N VAL A 166 1.98 -5.04 15.06
CA VAL A 166 3.03 -4.36 14.30
C VAL A 166 2.42 -3.76 13.02
N VAL A 167 1.63 -4.53 12.28
CA VAL A 167 0.95 -4.06 11.05
C VAL A 167 -0.01 -2.92 11.36
N MET A 168 -0.79 -3.02 12.45
CA MET A 168 -1.68 -1.96 12.94
C MET A 168 -0.91 -0.67 13.23
N GLN A 169 0.22 -0.76 13.94
CA GLN A 169 1.07 0.38 14.27
C GLN A 169 1.60 1.08 13.02
N VAL A 170 2.20 0.34 12.07
CA VAL A 170 2.81 0.94 10.89
C VAL A 170 1.76 1.41 9.87
N GLY A 171 0.65 0.70 9.73
CA GLY A 171 -0.40 1.06 8.78
C GLY A 171 -1.42 2.07 9.29
N GLY A 172 -1.48 2.32 10.60
CA GLY A 172 -2.43 3.24 11.21
C GLY A 172 -3.85 2.68 11.26
N TRP A 173 -4.00 1.50 11.87
CA TRP A 173 -5.28 0.92 12.28
C TRP A 173 -5.42 1.02 13.80
N ASP A 174 -6.53 1.61 14.28
CA ASP A 174 -6.77 1.81 15.72
C ASP A 174 -7.32 0.56 16.45
N SER A 175 -7.78 -0.47 15.73
CA SER A 175 -8.35 -1.68 16.34
C SER A 175 -8.23 -2.92 15.46
N PHE A 176 -8.40 -4.10 16.09
CA PHE A 176 -8.47 -5.38 15.38
C PHE A 176 -9.69 -5.46 14.46
N GLN A 177 -10.85 -4.91 14.84
CA GLN A 177 -12.02 -4.87 13.95
C GLN A 177 -11.74 -4.06 12.67
N ALA A 178 -10.85 -3.08 12.72
CA ALA A 178 -10.50 -2.27 11.55
C ALA A 178 -9.54 -2.99 10.59
N ILE A 179 -8.76 -3.96 11.08
CA ILE A 179 -7.80 -4.73 10.28
C ILE A 179 -8.36 -6.10 9.85
N GLU A 180 -9.37 -6.62 10.55
CA GLU A 180 -10.07 -7.87 10.25
C GLU A 180 -10.53 -8.00 8.79
N PRO A 181 -11.07 -6.97 8.11
CA PRO A 181 -11.46 -7.08 6.70
C PRO A 181 -10.31 -7.36 5.72
N TYR A 182 -9.06 -7.30 6.18
CA TYR A 182 -7.87 -7.62 5.40
C TYR A 182 -7.33 -9.02 5.69
N LEU A 183 -7.89 -9.70 6.69
CA LEU A 183 -7.58 -11.09 7.03
C LEU A 183 -8.57 -11.99 6.27
N ASN A 184 -8.06 -12.76 5.30
CA ASN A 184 -8.83 -13.88 4.79
C ASN A 184 -8.90 -14.97 5.87
N ALA A 185 -10.02 -15.69 5.93
CA ALA A 185 -10.06 -16.92 6.71
C ALA A 185 -8.97 -17.88 6.19
N PRO A 186 -8.11 -18.41 7.07
CA PRO A 186 -7.08 -19.35 6.64
C PRO A 186 -7.75 -20.63 6.10
N THR A 187 -7.16 -21.22 5.06
CA THR A 187 -7.58 -22.55 4.59
C THR A 187 -7.18 -23.61 5.61
N PRO A 188 -7.83 -24.80 5.62
CA PRO A 188 -7.44 -25.88 6.52
C PRO A 188 -5.95 -26.26 6.45
N ASP A 189 -5.35 -26.22 5.27
CA ASP A 189 -3.92 -26.51 5.08
C ASP A 189 -3.03 -25.46 5.75
N VAL A 190 -3.35 -24.17 5.58
CA VAL A 190 -2.65 -23.07 6.29
C VAL A 190 -2.79 -23.20 7.81
N VAL A 191 -3.93 -23.68 8.30
CA VAL A 191 -4.11 -23.95 9.73
C VAL A 191 -3.20 -25.09 10.18
N ASN A 192 -3.09 -26.17 9.41
CA ASN A 192 -2.22 -27.29 9.76
C ASN A 192 -0.74 -26.88 9.77
N ASP A 193 -0.28 -26.22 8.71
CA ASP A 193 1.11 -25.73 8.58
C ASP A 193 1.49 -24.82 9.75
N ALA A 194 0.57 -23.92 10.16
CA ALA A 194 0.81 -23.03 11.30
C ALA A 194 0.94 -23.78 12.64
N PHE A 195 0.23 -24.89 12.83
CA PHE A 195 0.35 -25.70 14.04
C PHE A 195 1.64 -26.55 14.02
N GLU A 196 2.08 -27.02 12.85
CA GLU A 196 3.37 -27.69 12.66
C GLU A 196 4.55 -26.75 12.92
N GLU A 197 4.54 -25.55 12.33
CA GLU A 197 5.58 -24.52 12.54
C GLU A 197 5.68 -24.06 13.99
N ALA A 198 4.54 -23.99 14.70
CA ALA A 198 4.49 -23.68 16.12
C ALA A 198 4.98 -24.83 17.02
N GLY A 199 5.27 -26.00 16.46
CA GLY A 199 5.68 -27.20 17.20
C GLY A 199 4.59 -27.72 18.14
N LEU A 200 3.32 -27.54 17.76
CA LEU A 200 2.15 -27.95 18.56
C LEU A 200 1.58 -29.32 18.14
N VAL A 201 2.16 -29.95 17.11
CA VAL A 201 1.86 -31.29 16.59
C VAL A 201 3.14 -31.98 16.17
#